data_AF-A0A950DE83-F1
#
_entry.id   AF-A0A950DE83-F1
#
_cell.length_a   1.000
_cell.length_b   1.000
_cell.length_c   1.000
_cell.angle_alpha   90.00
_cell.angle_beta   90.00
_cell.angle_gamma   90.00
#
_symmetry.space_group_name_H-M   'P 1'
#
loop_
_entity.id
_entity.type
_entity.pdbx_description
1 polymer ?
#
loop_
_entity_poly.entity_id
_entity_poly.type
_entity_poly.pdbx_seq_one_letter_code
_entity_poly.pdbx_strand_id
1 'polypeptide(L)'
;MISRTEKRPRADFWSIMRRDRLPVVPVPLHTGQPDAILELQAILNRVHDEGGFAFLIYDGVPDPPLDDEDSAWAQELSRARAT
;
A
#
# COMPACT_ATOMS: atom_id res chain seq x y z
N MET A 1 1.24 12.58 -0.62
CA MET A 1 1.65 13.83 0.06
C MET A 1 0.53 14.26 0.98
N ILE A 2 0.84 14.67 2.21
CA ILE A 2 -0.13 15.23 3.16
C ILE A 2 0.42 16.56 3.66
N SER A 3 -0.40 17.63 3.58
CA SER A 3 -0.04 18.94 4.10
C SER A 3 -0.99 19.35 5.21
N ARG A 4 -0.41 19.47 6.41
CA ARG A 4 -1.05 19.99 7.60
C ARG A 4 -1.16 21.52 7.52
N THR A 5 -2.36 22.05 7.78
CA THR A 5 -2.66 23.48 7.61
C THR A 5 -1.70 24.38 8.37
N GLU A 6 -1.40 24.08 9.64
CA GLU A 6 -0.51 24.85 10.50
C GLU A 6 0.98 24.81 10.11
N LYS A 7 1.38 23.89 9.23
CA LYS A 7 2.79 23.77 8.76
C LYS A 7 2.98 24.21 7.32
N ARG A 8 1.94 24.72 6.66
CA ARG A 8 2.03 25.16 5.26
C ARG A 8 3.12 26.22 5.07
N PRO A 9 3.86 26.18 3.95
CA PRO A 9 3.65 25.33 2.76
C PRO A 9 4.30 23.93 2.83
N ARG A 10 4.80 23.50 4.00
CA ARG A 10 5.45 22.18 4.12
C ARG A 10 4.43 21.04 4.03
N ALA A 11 4.90 19.91 3.54
CA ALA A 11 4.11 18.69 3.43
C ALA A 11 4.98 17.47 3.69
N ASP A 12 4.38 16.46 4.29
CA ASP A 12 5.00 15.15 4.48
C ASP A 12 4.74 14.30 3.22
N PHE A 13 5.76 13.54 2.81
CA PHE A 13 5.74 12.74 1.60
C PHE A 13 6.34 11.37 1.88
N TRP A 14 5.69 10.34 1.35
CA TRP A 14 6.13 8.95 1.40
C TRP A 14 6.29 8.47 -0.03
N SER A 15 7.54 8.29 -0.46
CA SER A 15 7.85 7.55 -1.68
C SER A 15 7.64 6.07 -1.41
N ILE A 16 6.91 5.40 -2.30
CA ILE A 16 6.73 3.96 -2.25
C ILE A 16 7.23 3.37 -3.56
N MET A 17 8.09 2.36 -3.47
CA MET A 17 8.45 1.50 -4.59
C MET A 17 7.68 0.19 -4.49
N ARG A 18 7.64 -0.56 -5.59
CA ARG A 18 6.82 -1.77 -5.76
C ARG A 18 7.02 -2.84 -4.67
N ARG A 19 8.24 -2.97 -4.14
CA ARG A 19 8.60 -3.98 -3.12
C ARG A 19 8.51 -3.45 -1.68
N ASP A 20 8.25 -2.16 -1.53
CA ASP A 20 8.14 -1.55 -0.21
C ASP A 20 6.80 -1.89 0.41
N ARG A 21 6.82 -2.11 1.73
CA ARG A 21 5.57 -2.15 2.49
C ARG A 21 4.93 -0.76 2.46
N LEU A 22 3.61 -0.71 2.29
CA LEU A 22 2.89 0.56 2.35
C LEU A 22 3.03 1.22 3.74
N PRO A 23 3.21 2.55 3.79
CA PRO A 23 3.58 3.24 5.01
C PRO A 23 2.43 3.37 6.00
N VAL A 24 2.80 3.65 7.24
CA VAL A 24 1.89 4.18 8.26
C VAL A 24 1.81 5.69 8.08
N VAL A 25 0.60 6.19 7.85
CA VAL A 25 0.38 7.59 7.49
C VAL A 25 -0.38 8.31 8.59
N PRO A 26 0.23 9.31 9.26
CA PRO A 26 -0.48 10.18 10.20
C PRO A 26 -1.31 11.21 9.42
N VAL A 27 -2.64 11.07 9.47
CA VAL A 27 -3.57 11.99 8.82
C VAL A 27 -3.96 13.08 9.81
N PRO A 28 -3.62 14.36 9.52
CA PRO A 28 -3.99 15.47 10.39
C PRO A 28 -5.52 15.63 10.41
N LEU A 29 -6.06 15.72 11.63
CA LEU A 29 -7.45 16.10 11.87
C LEU A 29 -7.54 17.64 12.03
N HIS A 30 -8.46 18.11 12.86
CA HIS A 30 -8.53 19.52 13.22
C HIS A 30 -7.28 19.97 14.00
N THR A 31 -6.93 21.25 13.90
CA THR A 31 -5.83 21.85 14.65
C THR A 31 -5.94 21.54 16.14
N GLY A 32 -4.85 21.05 16.73
CA GLY A 32 -4.80 20.68 18.15
C GLY A 32 -5.35 19.28 18.48
N GLN A 33 -5.90 18.56 17.49
CA GLN A 33 -6.21 17.14 17.64
C GLN A 33 -5.00 16.28 17.25
N PRO A 34 -4.81 15.13 17.91
CA PRO A 34 -3.82 14.16 17.46
C PRO A 34 -4.19 13.62 16.08
N ASP A 35 -3.18 13.14 15.37
CA ASP A 35 -3.37 12.57 14.04
C ASP A 35 -4.08 11.23 14.12
N ALA A 36 -4.94 10.98 13.14
CA ALA A 36 -5.45 9.64 12.90
C ALA A 36 -4.36 8.80 12.23
N ILE A 37 -4.00 7.66 12.82
CA ILE A 37 -2.98 6.78 12.27
C ILE A 37 -3.61 5.83 11.25
N LEU A 38 -3.10 5.88 10.01
CA LEU A 38 -3.57 5.05 8.92
C LEU A 38 -2.53 4.00 8.53
N GLU A 39 -2.75 2.76 8.96
CA GLU A 39 -1.93 1.59 8.63
C GLU A 39 -2.27 1.08 7.21
N LEU A 40 -1.80 1.79 6.17
CA LEU A 40 -2.25 1.56 4.79
C LEU A 40 -2.12 0.10 4.33
N GLN A 41 -1.01 -0.56 4.66
CA GLN A 41 -0.82 -1.97 4.29
C GLN A 41 -1.91 -2.87 4.87
N ALA A 42 -2.25 -2.70 6.14
CA ALA A 42 -3.22 -3.54 6.83
C ALA A 42 -4.63 -3.32 6.26
N ILE A 43 -4.98 -2.06 6.00
CA ILE A 43 -6.28 -1.69 5.43
C ILE A 43 -6.43 -2.25 4.02
N LEU A 44 -5.41 -2.10 3.17
CA LEU A 44 -5.45 -2.64 1.81
C LEU A 44 -5.60 -4.16 1.81
N ASN A 45 -4.81 -4.87 2.62
CA ASN A 45 -4.93 -6.32 2.74
C ASN A 45 -6.35 -6.74 3.14
N ARG A 46 -6.93 -6.07 4.14
CA ARG A 46 -8.29 -6.35 4.59
C ARG A 46 -9.33 -6.14 3.50
N VAL A 47 -9.30 -4.99 2.82
CA VAL A 47 -10.24 -4.69 1.72
C VAL A 47 -10.05 -5.67 0.58
N HIS A 48 -8.80 -6.08 0.31
CA HIS A 48 -8.50 -7.04 -0.72
C HIS A 48 -9.13 -8.42 -0.43
N ASP A 49 -8.97 -8.89 0.80
CA ASP A 49 -9.48 -10.18 1.25
C ASP A 49 -11.01 -10.19 1.35
N GLU A 50 -11.61 -9.16 1.97
CA GLU A 50 -13.07 -9.02 2.08
C GLU A 50 -13.75 -8.81 0.72
N GLY A 51 -13.07 -8.14 -0.22
CA GLY A 51 -13.55 -7.95 -1.59
C GLY A 51 -13.39 -9.19 -2.48
N GLY A 52 -12.66 -10.21 -2.02
CA GLY A 52 -12.43 -11.44 -2.78
C GLY A 52 -11.67 -11.22 -4.09
N PHE A 53 -10.86 -10.15 -4.19
CA PHE A 53 -10.23 -9.77 -5.46
C PHE A 53 -9.30 -10.85 -6.02
N ALA A 54 -8.69 -11.65 -5.14
CA ALA A 54 -7.92 -12.84 -5.51
C ALA A 54 -8.64 -13.75 -6.52
N PHE A 55 -9.97 -13.85 -6.43
CA PHE A 55 -10.80 -14.70 -7.29
C PHE A 55 -11.41 -13.97 -8.48
N LEU A 56 -11.35 -12.64 -8.50
CA LEU A 56 -12.07 -11.83 -9.49
C LEU A 56 -11.17 -11.30 -10.60
N ILE A 57 -9.95 -10.87 -10.26
CA ILE A 57 -9.12 -10.07 -11.18
C ILE A 57 -7.66 -10.52 -11.26
N TYR A 58 -7.30 -11.60 -10.57
CA TYR A 58 -5.91 -12.09 -10.49
C TYR A 58 -5.71 -13.49 -11.09
N ASP A 59 -6.67 -13.98 -11.88
CA ASP A 59 -6.47 -15.18 -12.70
C ASP A 59 -5.78 -14.79 -14.02
N GLY A 60 -4.52 -15.19 -14.20
CA GLY A 60 -3.73 -14.94 -15.41
C GLY A 60 -2.40 -14.20 -15.18
N VAL A 61 -1.85 -13.66 -16.27
CA VAL A 61 -0.60 -12.89 -16.26
C VAL A 61 -0.93 -11.42 -16.00
N PRO A 62 -0.17 -10.71 -15.13
CA PRO A 62 -0.34 -9.27 -14.95
C PRO A 62 -0.28 -8.51 -16.29
N ASP A 63 -1.14 -7.50 -16.44
CA ASP A 63 -1.15 -6.59 -17.61
C ASP A 63 -0.93 -5.14 -17.12
N PRO A 64 0.17 -4.48 -17.52
CA PRO A 64 1.26 -4.99 -18.36
C PRO A 64 2.07 -6.09 -17.67
N PRO A 65 2.76 -6.95 -18.45
CA PRO A 65 3.61 -7.99 -17.88
C PRO A 65 4.73 -7.39 -17.04
N LEU A 66 5.04 -8.06 -15.93
CA LEU A 66 6.19 -7.74 -15.09
C LEU A 66 7.50 -8.02 -15.84
N ASP A 67 8.55 -7.28 -15.51
CA ASP A 67 9.90 -7.64 -15.94
C ASP A 67 10.38 -8.91 -15.24
N ASP A 68 11.49 -9.47 -15.72
CA ASP A 68 12.01 -10.76 -15.24
C ASP A 68 12.34 -10.73 -13.74
N GLU A 69 12.88 -9.61 -13.25
CA GLU A 69 13.29 -9.46 -11.84
C GLU A 69 12.08 -9.44 -10.92
N ASP A 70 11.05 -8.68 -11.28
CA ASP A 70 9.81 -8.61 -10.51
C ASP A 70 8.99 -9.88 -10.58
N SER A 71 8.95 -10.53 -11.74
CA SER A 71 8.25 -11.80 -11.91
C SER A 71 8.85 -12.87 -11.01
N ALA A 72 10.19 -12.96 -10.94
CA ALA A 72 10.88 -13.87 -10.03
C ALA A 72 10.57 -13.57 -8.56
N TRP A 73 10.62 -12.29 -8.17
CA TRP A 73 10.27 -11.85 -6.81
C TRP A 73 8.82 -12.18 -6.44
N ALA A 74 7.85 -11.90 -7.33
CA ALA A 74 6.45 -12.16 -7.08
C ALA A 74 6.16 -13.66 -6.91
N GLN A 75 6.82 -14.51 -7.72
CA GLN A 75 6.72 -15.97 -7.59
C GLN A 75 7.34 -16.50 -6.30
N GLU A 76 8.43 -15.91 -5.83
CA GLU A 76 9.00 -16.27 -4.52
C GLU A 76 8.04 -15.92 -3.39
N LEU A 77 7.47 -14.72 -3.42
CA LEU A 77 6.52 -14.25 -2.41
C LEU A 77 5.23 -15.10 -2.38
N SER A 78 4.71 -15.49 -3.54
CA SER A 78 3.50 -16.32 -3.62
C SER A 78 3.73 -17.72 -3.04
N ARG A 79 4.88 -18.34 -3.35
CA ARG A 79 5.27 -19.63 -2.77
C ARG A 79 5.42 -19.55 -1.25
N ALA A 80 6.03 -18.49 -0.73
CA ALA A 80 6.22 -18.29 0.70
C ALA A 80 4.89 -18.14 1.47
N ARG A 81 3.82 -17.67 0.83
CA ARG A 81 2.49 -17.52 1.42
C ARG A 81 1.58 -18.73 1.27
N ALA A 82 1.94 -19.68 0.40
CA ALA A 82 1.19 -20.92 0.19
C ALA A 82 1.56 -22.04 1.18
N THR A 83 2.52 -21.79 2.07
CA THR A 83 2.92 -22.67 3.19
C THR A 83 2.41 -22.09 4.49
#